data_AF-A0A172WNZ5-F1
#
_entry.id   AF-A0A172WNZ5-F1
#
_cell.length_a   1.000
_cell.length_b   1.000
_cell.length_c   1.000
_cell.angle_alpha   90.00
_cell.angle_beta   90.00
_cell.angle_gamma   90.00
#
_symmetry.space_group_name_H-M   'P 1'
#
loop_
_entity.id
_entity.type
_entity.pdbx_description
1 polymer ?
#
loop_
_entity_poly.entity_id
_entity_poly.type
_entity_poly.pdbx_seq_one_letter_code
_entity_poly.pdbx_strand_id
1 'polypeptide(L)'
;MTTIEILTLIISSSLASAIVTTILGGIISNWLKRIDYADEYYKQVLQRRIETYELLEAEIGILKQSCLDDDGKTYHLIFAYGRDNFFSLQKGLMAVMAKSLWLSNELQDAVVSINREFLDASFMANDDEELVVVGKDKYQKIASLRHQLEQIFSYDISMLHQIKPFLKKKSKAKNEFSLFHIHSGKAPN
;
A
#
# COMPACT_ATOMS: atom_id res chain seq x y z
N MET A 1 -38.76 -2.66 64.29
CA MET A 1 -38.80 -2.46 62.83
C MET A 1 -40.03 -3.19 62.30
N THR A 2 -40.94 -2.48 61.65
CA THR A 2 -42.18 -3.05 61.13
C THR A 2 -41.94 -3.72 59.78
N THR A 3 -42.79 -4.68 59.40
CA THR A 3 -42.69 -5.39 58.11
C THR A 3 -42.68 -4.42 56.91
N ILE A 4 -43.35 -3.27 57.03
CA ILE A 4 -43.44 -2.21 56.03
C ILE A 4 -42.10 -1.46 55.87
N GLU A 5 -41.39 -1.19 56.98
CA GLU A 5 -40.08 -0.56 56.96
C GLU A 5 -39.04 -1.45 56.26
N ILE A 6 -39.09 -2.76 56.53
CA ILE A 6 -38.23 -3.76 55.88
C ILE A 6 -38.50 -3.79 54.37
N LEU A 7 -39.78 -3.83 53.97
CA LEU A 7 -40.18 -3.83 52.56
C LEU A 7 -39.69 -2.57 51.82
N THR A 8 -39.83 -1.41 52.45
CA THR A 8 -39.40 -0.11 51.91
C THR A 8 -37.89 -0.06 51.73
N LEU A 9 -37.12 -0.60 52.67
CA LEU A 9 -35.66 -0.67 52.61
C LEU A 9 -35.18 -1.61 51.49
N ILE A 10 -35.84 -2.76 51.32
CA ILE A 10 -35.53 -3.70 50.22
C ILE A 10 -35.86 -3.08 48.86
N ILE A 11 -37.01 -2.43 48.71
CA ILE A 11 -37.42 -1.81 47.43
C ILE A 11 -36.51 -0.63 47.07
N SER A 12 -36.20 0.24 48.04
CA SER A 12 -35.32 1.40 47.83
C SER A 12 -33.89 1.01 47.50
N SER A 13 -33.33 0.00 48.18
CA SER A 13 -32.01 -0.55 47.85
C SER A 13 -31.99 -1.21 46.48
N SER A 14 -33.04 -1.97 46.13
CA SER A 14 -33.18 -2.58 44.80
C SER A 14 -33.30 -1.55 43.68
N LEU A 15 -34.05 -0.47 43.90
CA LEU A 15 -34.19 0.64 42.94
C LEU A 15 -32.87 1.40 42.79
N ALA A 16 -32.17 1.69 43.88
CA ALA A 16 -30.85 2.32 43.84
C ALA A 16 -29.84 1.45 43.10
N SER A 17 -29.82 0.14 43.37
CA SER A 17 -28.98 -0.81 42.64
C SER A 17 -29.32 -0.85 41.15
N ALA A 18 -30.61 -0.90 40.78
CA ALA A 18 -31.04 -0.89 39.38
C ALA A 18 -30.59 0.38 38.64
N ILE A 19 -30.67 1.55 39.27
CA ILE A 19 -30.20 2.82 38.71
C ILE A 19 -28.67 2.76 38.49
N VAL A 20 -27.91 2.34 39.49
CA VAL A 20 -26.44 2.23 39.40
C VAL A 20 -26.03 1.24 38.30
N THR A 21 -26.64 0.06 38.26
CA THR A 21 -26.37 -0.94 37.21
C THR A 21 -26.71 -0.42 35.82
N THR A 22 -27.81 0.32 35.66
CA THR A 22 -28.19 0.91 34.36
C THR A 22 -27.17 1.95 33.90
N ILE A 23 -26.74 2.84 34.80
CA ILE A 23 -25.72 3.87 34.48
C ILE A 23 -24.39 3.23 34.12
N LEU A 24 -23.89 2.30 34.95
CA LEU A 24 -22.64 1.60 34.70
C LEU A 24 -22.71 0.76 33.42
N GLY A 25 -23.83 0.05 33.21
CA GLY A 25 -24.09 -0.71 31.99
C GLY A 25 -24.08 0.18 30.74
N GLY A 26 -24.68 1.37 30.81
CA GLY A 26 -24.64 2.35 29.73
C GLY A 26 -23.23 2.84 29.41
N ILE A 27 -22.43 3.17 30.42
CA ILE A 27 -21.04 3.62 30.26
C ILE A 27 -20.18 2.52 29.62
N ILE A 28 -20.25 1.30 30.17
CA ILE A 28 -19.48 0.14 29.68
C ILE A 28 -19.92 -0.21 28.25
N SER A 29 -21.22 -0.24 27.98
CA SER A 29 -21.76 -0.52 26.64
C SER A 29 -21.26 0.50 25.61
N ASN A 30 -21.28 1.78 25.94
CA ASN A 30 -20.78 2.82 25.04
C ASN A 30 -19.27 2.72 24.83
N TRP A 31 -18.49 2.36 25.86
CA TRP A 31 -17.05 2.14 25.73
C TRP A 31 -16.74 0.93 24.83
N LEU A 32 -17.42 -0.21 25.03
CA LEU A 32 -17.27 -1.40 24.19
C LEU A 32 -17.61 -1.09 22.73
N LYS A 33 -18.73 -0.41 22.47
CA LYS A 33 -19.12 0.00 21.10
C LYS A 33 -18.05 0.84 20.40
N ARG A 34 -17.34 1.71 21.14
CA ARG A 34 -16.24 2.51 20.58
C ARG A 34 -15.02 1.67 20.21
N ILE A 35 -14.71 0.66 21.03
CA ILE A 35 -13.64 -0.30 20.72
C ILE A 35 -14.02 -1.12 19.50
N ASP A 36 -15.22 -1.70 19.48
CA ASP A 36 -15.71 -2.51 18.37
C ASP A 36 -15.67 -1.71 17.06
N TYR A 37 -16.11 -0.45 17.09
CA TYR A 37 -16.03 0.44 15.93
C TYR A 37 -14.59 0.67 15.47
N ALA A 38 -13.67 0.95 16.39
CA ALA A 38 -12.26 1.18 16.05
C ALA A 38 -11.61 -0.08 15.47
N ASP A 39 -11.91 -1.25 16.03
CA ASP A 39 -11.42 -2.54 15.56
C ASP A 39 -11.96 -2.85 14.16
N GLU A 40 -13.25 -2.65 13.92
CA GLU A 40 -13.86 -2.87 12.62
C GLU A 40 -13.29 -1.93 11.55
N TYR A 41 -13.09 -0.65 11.91
CA TYR A 41 -12.41 0.30 11.05
C TYR A 41 -10.97 -0.14 10.74
N TYR A 42 -10.20 -0.57 11.74
CA TYR A 42 -8.82 -1.04 11.51
C TYR A 42 -8.74 -2.32 10.69
N LYS A 43 -9.70 -3.25 10.83
CA LYS A 43 -9.81 -4.42 9.94
C LYS A 43 -10.01 -4.00 8.49
N GLN A 44 -10.91 -3.04 8.22
CA GLN A 44 -11.14 -2.55 6.87
C GLN A 44 -9.89 -1.87 6.29
N VAL A 45 -9.19 -1.05 7.08
CA VAL A 45 -7.93 -0.44 6.65
C VAL A 45 -6.88 -1.52 6.36
N LEU A 46 -6.70 -2.49 7.25
CA LEU A 46 -5.77 -3.61 7.05
C LEU A 46 -6.09 -4.37 5.76
N GLN A 47 -7.36 -4.68 5.52
CA GLN A 47 -7.82 -5.36 4.31
C GLN A 47 -7.45 -4.59 3.03
N ARG A 48 -7.71 -3.28 2.99
CA ARG A 48 -7.33 -2.44 1.83
C ARG A 48 -5.83 -2.38 1.61
N ARG A 49 -5.04 -2.39 2.69
CA ARG A 49 -3.58 -2.46 2.59
C ARG A 49 -3.15 -3.79 2.02
N ILE A 50 -3.61 -4.92 2.57
CA ILE A 50 -3.30 -6.26 2.05
C ILE A 50 -3.60 -6.36 0.55
N GLU A 51 -4.82 -5.99 0.13
CA GLU A 51 -5.23 -5.99 -1.29
C GLU A 51 -4.27 -5.18 -2.18
N THR A 52 -3.78 -4.04 -1.67
CA THR A 52 -2.87 -3.18 -2.44
C THR A 52 -1.45 -3.77 -2.50
N TYR A 53 -1.00 -4.43 -1.44
CA TYR A 53 0.31 -5.08 -1.38
C TYR A 53 0.35 -6.34 -2.24
N GLU A 54 -0.73 -7.12 -2.29
CA GLU A 54 -0.86 -8.28 -3.18
C GLU A 54 -0.76 -7.87 -4.66
N LEU A 55 -1.40 -6.74 -5.04
CA LEU A 55 -1.25 -6.19 -6.39
C LEU A 55 0.21 -5.83 -6.68
N LEU A 56 0.89 -5.17 -5.75
CA LEU A 56 2.30 -4.81 -5.92
C LEU A 56 3.22 -6.03 -5.95
N GLU A 57 2.93 -7.07 -5.17
CA GLU A 57 3.69 -8.32 -5.16
C GLU A 57 3.69 -8.98 -6.53
N ALA A 58 2.54 -8.99 -7.22
CA ALA A 58 2.44 -9.51 -8.58
C ALA A 58 3.38 -8.77 -9.55
N GLU A 59 3.40 -7.43 -9.51
CA GLU A 59 4.27 -6.62 -10.36
C GLU A 59 5.76 -6.81 -10.02
N ILE A 60 6.11 -6.92 -8.72
CA ILE A 60 7.47 -7.27 -8.27
C ILE A 60 7.87 -8.63 -8.84
N GLY A 61 6.97 -9.61 -8.84
CA GLY A 61 7.20 -10.95 -9.39
C GLY A 61 7.59 -10.92 -10.87
N ILE A 62 6.98 -10.04 -11.65
CA ILE A 62 7.32 -9.83 -13.07
C ILE A 62 8.72 -9.20 -13.20
N LEU A 63 9.01 -8.16 -12.41
CA LEU A 63 10.29 -7.43 -12.42
C LEU A 63 11.50 -8.26 -11.95
N LYS A 64 11.28 -9.36 -11.24
CA LYS A 64 12.37 -10.25 -10.77
C LYS A 64 13.02 -11.04 -11.89
N GLN A 65 12.31 -11.23 -13.00
CA GLN A 65 12.79 -12.07 -14.09
C GLN A 65 13.80 -11.30 -14.92
N SER A 66 14.97 -11.89 -15.14
CA SER A 66 16.02 -11.33 -15.97
C SER A 66 16.48 -12.37 -16.98
N CYS A 67 17.00 -11.90 -18.10
CA CYS A 67 17.56 -12.73 -19.16
C CYS A 67 18.91 -12.17 -19.59
N LEU A 68 19.72 -13.04 -20.20
CA LEU A 68 21.01 -12.74 -20.77
C LEU A 68 20.86 -12.89 -22.28
N ASP A 69 21.22 -11.85 -23.04
CA ASP A 69 21.23 -11.92 -24.50
C ASP A 69 22.56 -12.48 -25.04
N ASP A 70 22.59 -12.76 -26.34
CA ASP A 70 23.77 -13.25 -27.06
C ASP A 70 24.95 -12.25 -27.01
N ASP A 71 24.68 -10.95 -26.80
CA ASP A 71 25.69 -9.91 -26.61
C ASP A 71 26.28 -9.88 -25.18
N GLY A 72 25.86 -10.80 -24.31
CA GLY A 72 26.31 -10.90 -22.92
C GLY A 72 25.72 -9.84 -21.99
N LYS A 73 24.76 -9.02 -22.45
CA LYS A 73 24.08 -8.03 -21.61
C LYS A 73 22.82 -8.61 -20.99
N THR A 74 22.63 -8.31 -19.72
CA THR A 74 21.43 -8.69 -18.98
C THR A 74 20.36 -7.60 -19.04
N TYR A 75 19.10 -8.01 -19.09
CA TYR A 75 17.96 -7.10 -19.00
C TYR A 75 16.75 -7.80 -18.34
N HIS A 76 15.76 -7.01 -17.90
CA HIS A 76 14.54 -7.58 -17.31
C HIS A 76 13.68 -8.23 -18.39
N LEU A 77 13.22 -9.45 -18.14
CA LEU A 77 12.57 -10.29 -19.16
C LEU A 77 11.31 -9.65 -19.75
N ILE A 78 10.66 -8.75 -19.01
CA ILE A 78 9.50 -7.99 -19.50
C ILE A 78 9.79 -7.17 -20.76
N PHE A 79 11.03 -6.74 -20.99
CA PHE A 79 11.41 -6.02 -22.22
C PHE A 79 11.47 -6.94 -23.45
N ALA A 80 11.56 -8.27 -23.28
CA ALA A 80 11.56 -9.25 -24.38
C ALA A 80 10.19 -9.86 -24.67
N TYR A 81 9.17 -9.63 -23.83
CA TYR A 81 7.82 -10.17 -24.07
C TYR A 81 6.96 -9.31 -25.01
N GLY A 82 7.57 -8.33 -25.67
CA GLY A 82 6.90 -7.40 -26.57
C GLY A 82 6.14 -6.28 -25.85
N ARG A 83 5.78 -5.26 -26.61
CA ARG A 83 5.20 -4.01 -26.10
C ARG A 83 3.89 -4.20 -25.36
N ASP A 84 3.04 -5.14 -25.77
CA ASP A 84 1.76 -5.37 -25.09
C ASP A 84 1.95 -5.82 -23.64
N ASN A 85 2.87 -6.75 -23.40
CA ASN A 85 3.19 -7.22 -22.04
C ASN A 85 3.90 -6.13 -21.23
N PHE A 86 4.81 -5.38 -21.86
CA PHE A 86 5.45 -4.22 -21.25
C PHE A 86 4.44 -3.17 -20.76
N PHE A 87 3.47 -2.80 -21.61
CA PHE A 87 2.41 -1.88 -21.23
C PHE A 87 1.43 -2.48 -20.22
N SER A 88 1.28 -3.81 -20.17
CA SER A 88 0.51 -4.47 -19.11
C SER A 88 1.14 -4.27 -17.74
N LEU A 89 2.46 -4.47 -17.61
CA LEU A 89 3.19 -4.16 -16.37
C LEU A 89 3.05 -2.68 -16.00
N GLN A 90 3.19 -1.77 -16.97
CA GLN A 90 3.02 -0.33 -16.72
C GLN A 90 1.62 -0.01 -16.20
N LYS A 91 0.57 -0.63 -16.78
CA LYS A 91 -0.81 -0.50 -16.27
C LYS A 91 -0.97 -1.06 -14.86
N GLY A 92 -0.32 -2.18 -14.55
CA GLY A 92 -0.28 -2.78 -13.21
C GLY A 92 0.33 -1.83 -12.18
N LEU A 93 1.50 -1.26 -12.48
CA LEU A 93 2.14 -0.24 -11.64
C LEU A 93 1.26 1.00 -11.46
N MET A 94 0.59 1.47 -12.52
CA MET A 94 -0.36 2.58 -12.42
C MET A 94 -1.58 2.24 -11.54
N ALA A 95 -2.07 1.00 -11.58
CA ALA A 95 -3.16 0.55 -10.72
C ALA A 95 -2.76 0.53 -9.24
N VAL A 96 -1.51 0.13 -8.94
CA VAL A 96 -0.93 0.24 -7.59
C VAL A 96 -0.83 1.71 -7.16
N MET A 97 -0.35 2.59 -8.04
CA MET A 97 -0.26 4.04 -7.76
C MET A 97 -1.62 4.68 -7.50
N ALA A 98 -2.67 4.26 -8.20
CA ALA A 98 -4.05 4.72 -7.95
C ALA A 98 -4.55 4.34 -6.54
N LYS A 99 -3.91 3.34 -5.91
CA LYS A 99 -4.16 2.88 -4.53
C LYS A 99 -3.07 3.34 -3.55
N SER A 100 -2.23 4.31 -3.94
CA SER A 100 -1.09 4.81 -3.15
C SER A 100 -1.41 5.25 -1.71
N LEU A 101 -2.67 5.63 -1.43
CA LEU A 101 -3.14 5.93 -0.08
C LEU A 101 -2.86 4.78 0.91
N TRP A 102 -2.89 3.53 0.43
CA TRP A 102 -2.74 2.31 1.23
C TRP A 102 -1.30 1.80 1.35
N LEU A 103 -0.36 2.38 0.61
CA LEU A 103 1.08 2.09 0.70
C LEU A 103 1.73 2.95 1.78
N SER A 104 2.88 2.57 2.33
CA SER A 104 3.73 3.54 3.04
C SER A 104 4.18 4.65 2.07
N ASN A 105 4.68 5.78 2.60
CA ASN A 105 5.15 6.86 1.73
C ASN A 105 6.40 6.43 0.97
N GLU A 106 7.29 5.73 1.67
CA GLU A 106 8.53 5.19 1.15
C GLU A 106 8.27 4.18 0.02
N LEU A 107 7.27 3.30 0.19
CA LEU A 107 6.91 2.33 -0.83
C LEU A 107 6.22 3.00 -2.03
N GLN A 108 5.36 4.00 -1.78
CA GLN A 108 4.76 4.81 -2.83
C GLN A 108 5.83 5.49 -3.70
N ASP A 109 6.85 6.09 -3.10
CA ASP A 109 7.94 6.77 -3.81
C ASP A 109 8.78 5.79 -4.64
N ALA A 110 9.01 4.59 -4.12
CA ALA A 110 9.70 3.52 -4.85
C ALA A 110 8.89 3.05 -6.08
N VAL A 111 7.58 2.84 -5.94
CA VAL A 111 6.69 2.48 -7.07
C VAL A 111 6.68 3.59 -8.13
N VAL A 112 6.57 4.85 -7.71
CA VAL A 112 6.60 6.00 -8.64
C VAL A 112 7.93 6.05 -9.39
N SER A 113 9.05 5.80 -8.71
CA SER A 113 10.38 5.82 -9.32
C SER A 113 10.53 4.73 -10.39
N ILE A 114 10.04 3.52 -10.13
CA ILE A 114 10.04 2.44 -11.14
C ILE A 114 9.12 2.80 -12.30
N ASN A 115 7.89 3.24 -12.03
CA ASN A 115 6.95 3.61 -13.08
C ASN A 115 7.49 4.73 -13.99
N ARG A 116 8.27 5.67 -13.43
CA ARG A 116 8.96 6.72 -14.20
C ARG A 116 9.99 6.15 -15.17
N GLU A 117 10.78 5.15 -14.77
CA GLU A 117 11.75 4.50 -15.67
C GLU A 117 11.05 3.73 -16.80
N PHE A 118 9.93 3.06 -16.50
CA PHE A 118 9.12 2.37 -17.52
C PHE A 118 8.44 3.36 -18.47
N LEU A 119 7.92 4.47 -17.95
CA LEU A 119 7.37 5.54 -18.77
C LEU A 119 8.44 6.14 -19.69
N ASP A 120 9.63 6.43 -19.17
CA ASP A 120 10.75 6.95 -19.97
C ASP A 120 11.17 5.94 -21.06
N ALA A 121 11.30 4.65 -20.70
CA ALA A 121 11.58 3.58 -21.66
C ALA A 121 10.52 3.49 -22.77
N SER A 122 9.24 3.71 -22.46
CA SER A 122 8.16 3.67 -23.44
C SER A 122 8.25 4.75 -24.53
N PHE A 123 8.94 5.87 -24.24
CA PHE A 123 9.19 6.94 -25.20
C PHE A 123 10.47 6.74 -26.02
N MET A 124 11.34 5.82 -25.60
CA MET A 124 12.62 5.53 -26.26
C MET A 124 12.54 4.38 -27.27
N ALA A 125 11.46 3.60 -27.27
CA ALA A 125 11.28 2.44 -28.15
C ALA A 125 9.99 2.52 -28.97
N ASN A 126 10.12 2.36 -30.29
CA ASN A 126 9.02 2.37 -31.25
C ASN A 126 8.51 0.95 -31.57
N ASP A 127 9.33 -0.07 -31.37
CA ASP A 127 9.02 -1.48 -31.62
C ASP A 127 9.60 -2.40 -30.53
N ASP A 128 9.39 -3.71 -30.68
CA ASP A 128 9.81 -4.72 -29.70
C ASP A 128 11.34 -4.89 -29.64
N GLU A 129 12.04 -4.65 -30.74
CA GLU A 129 13.49 -4.81 -30.85
C GLU A 129 14.21 -3.64 -30.17
N GLU A 130 13.75 -2.41 -30.43
CA GLU A 130 14.20 -1.21 -29.73
C GLU A 130 13.91 -1.30 -28.22
N LEU A 131 12.80 -1.93 -27.82
CA LEU A 131 12.45 -2.11 -26.42
C LEU A 131 13.48 -2.97 -25.67
N VAL A 132 13.98 -4.04 -26.29
CA VAL A 132 15.07 -4.86 -25.71
C VAL A 132 16.35 -4.04 -25.56
N VAL A 133 16.70 -3.21 -26.55
CA VAL A 133 17.87 -2.33 -26.49
C VAL A 133 17.76 -1.34 -25.32
N VAL A 134 16.60 -0.70 -25.16
CA VAL A 134 16.32 0.19 -24.03
C VAL A 134 16.35 -0.56 -22.69
N GLY A 135 15.82 -1.78 -22.66
CA GLY A 135 15.85 -2.65 -21.48
C GLY A 135 17.26 -2.97 -20.99
N LYS A 136 18.20 -3.19 -21.92
CA LYS A 136 19.61 -3.39 -21.62
C LYS A 136 20.27 -2.12 -21.07
N ASP A 137 20.00 -0.96 -21.67
CA ASP A 137 20.54 0.33 -21.22
C ASP A 137 20.07 0.69 -19.80
N LYS A 138 18.78 0.47 -19.51
CA LYS A 138 18.16 0.79 -18.22
C LYS A 138 18.30 -0.29 -17.15
N TYR A 139 18.86 -1.46 -17.49
CA TYR A 139 18.83 -2.64 -16.62
C TYR A 139 19.32 -2.36 -15.19
N GLN A 140 20.51 -1.77 -15.06
CA GLN A 140 21.14 -1.52 -13.75
C GLN A 140 20.28 -0.60 -12.89
N LYS A 141 19.70 0.45 -13.50
CA LYS A 141 18.85 1.42 -12.82
C LYS A 141 17.56 0.75 -12.32
N ILE A 142 16.87 0.01 -13.19
CA ILE A 142 15.63 -0.68 -12.84
C ILE A 142 15.89 -1.79 -11.81
N ALA A 143 16.99 -2.54 -11.93
CA ALA A 143 17.34 -3.60 -10.98
C ALA A 143 17.62 -3.04 -9.58
N SER A 144 18.31 -1.89 -9.49
CA SER A 144 18.54 -1.20 -8.22
C SER A 144 17.24 -0.70 -7.59
N LEU A 145 16.37 -0.07 -8.38
CA LEU A 145 15.06 0.38 -7.90
C LEU A 145 14.17 -0.79 -7.46
N ARG A 146 14.14 -1.90 -8.21
CA ARG A 146 13.42 -3.12 -7.83
C ARG A 146 13.93 -3.66 -6.50
N HIS A 147 15.24 -3.71 -6.31
CA HIS A 147 15.81 -4.18 -5.05
C HIS A 147 15.40 -3.29 -3.86
N GLN A 148 15.43 -1.97 -4.03
CA GLN A 148 14.93 -1.03 -3.02
C GLN A 148 13.45 -1.22 -2.74
N LEU A 149 12.63 -1.37 -3.79
CA LEU A 149 11.20 -1.65 -3.69
C LEU A 149 10.95 -2.92 -2.86
N GLU A 150 11.66 -4.01 -3.15
CA GLU A 150 11.53 -5.29 -2.44
C GLU A 150 11.91 -5.20 -0.95
N GLN A 151 12.96 -4.45 -0.62
CA GLN A 151 13.38 -4.25 0.77
C GLN A 151 12.29 -3.51 1.56
N ILE A 152 11.78 -2.42 1.00
CA ILE A 152 10.71 -1.62 1.63
C ILE A 152 9.43 -2.46 1.74
N PHE A 153 9.06 -3.16 0.66
CA PHE A 153 7.90 -4.06 0.63
C PHE A 153 7.97 -5.10 1.74
N SER A 154 9.10 -5.80 1.86
CA SER A 154 9.30 -6.86 2.87
C SER A 154 9.19 -6.31 4.29
N TYR A 155 9.78 -5.14 4.54
CA TYR A 155 9.65 -4.46 5.83
C TYR A 155 8.19 -4.11 6.13
N ASP A 156 7.50 -3.51 5.17
CA ASP A 156 6.12 -3.06 5.36
C ASP A 156 5.14 -4.21 5.59
N ILE A 157 5.32 -5.36 4.91
CA ILE A 157 4.53 -6.58 5.14
C ILE A 157 4.58 -6.97 6.63
N SER A 158 5.76 -6.94 7.25
CA SER A 158 5.91 -7.24 8.68
C SER A 158 5.20 -6.24 9.61
N MET A 159 4.90 -5.04 9.09
CA MET A 159 4.32 -3.91 9.83
C MET A 159 2.87 -3.58 9.43
N LEU A 160 2.22 -4.37 8.57
CA LEU A 160 0.87 -4.09 8.09
C LEU A 160 -0.15 -3.97 9.22
N HIS A 161 -0.03 -4.80 10.24
CA HIS A 161 -0.90 -4.80 11.44
C HIS A 161 -0.82 -3.50 12.24
N GLN A 162 0.21 -2.67 12.04
CA GLN A 162 0.40 -1.40 12.75
C GLN A 162 -0.39 -0.25 12.10
N ILE A 163 -1.73 -0.30 12.24
CA ILE A 163 -2.63 0.66 11.58
C ILE A 163 -2.52 2.08 12.13
N LYS A 164 -2.46 2.26 13.46
CA LYS A 164 -2.39 3.59 14.07
C LYS A 164 -1.13 4.37 13.66
N PRO A 165 0.09 3.80 13.75
CA PRO A 165 1.29 4.47 13.26
C PRO A 165 1.23 4.82 11.77
N PHE A 166 0.69 3.90 10.94
CA PHE A 166 0.51 4.12 9.51
C PHE A 166 -0.35 5.35 9.21
N LEU A 167 -1.56 5.44 9.79
CA LEU A 167 -2.46 6.57 9.57
C LEU A 167 -1.85 7.90 10.04
N LYS A 168 -1.13 7.89 11.18
CA LYS A 168 -0.44 9.07 11.71
C LYS A 168 0.71 9.55 10.82
N LYS A 169 1.44 8.63 10.19
CA LYS A 169 2.48 8.98 9.21
C LYS A 169 1.86 9.57 7.95
N LYS A 170 0.76 8.98 7.45
CA LYS A 170 0.06 9.48 6.26
C LYS A 170 -0.47 10.90 6.42
N SER A 171 -1.00 11.26 7.59
CA SER A 171 -1.48 12.62 7.84
C SER A 171 -0.38 13.71 7.84
N LYS A 172 0.90 13.31 7.88
CA LYS A 172 2.05 14.22 7.95
C LYS A 172 2.82 14.33 6.63
N ALA A 173 2.42 13.58 5.60
CA ALA A 173 3.08 13.62 4.31
C ALA A 173 2.94 15.03 3.69
N LYS A 174 4.06 15.61 3.25
CA LYS A 174 4.04 16.88 2.51
C LYS A 174 3.56 16.60 1.08
N ASN A 175 2.52 17.31 0.64
CA ASN A 175 2.06 17.29 -0.75
C ASN A 175 2.93 18.23 -1.59
N GLU A 176 4.14 17.79 -1.94
CA GLU A 176 4.97 18.50 -2.92
C GLU A 176 4.77 17.86 -4.30
N PHE A 177 4.14 18.61 -5.21
CA PHE A 177 4.00 18.19 -6.61
C PHE A 177 5.35 18.37 -7.32
N SER A 178 5.99 17.27 -7.71
CA SER A 178 7.23 17.31 -8.49
C SER A 178 6.92 17.11 -9.98
N LEU A 179 7.38 18.05 -10.81
CA LEU A 179 7.33 17.90 -12.27
C LEU A 179 8.25 16.75 -12.70
N PHE A 180 7.76 15.91 -13.60
CA PHE A 180 8.54 14.84 -14.21
C PHE A 180 9.12 15.32 -15.54
N HIS A 181 10.42 15.11 -15.75
CA HIS A 181 11.11 15.44 -17.00
C HIS A 181 11.31 14.17 -17.84
N ILE A 182 10.69 14.13 -19.02
CA ILE A 182 10.83 13.03 -19.99
C ILE A 182 12.11 13.26 -20.80
N HIS A 183 12.96 12.24 -20.91
CA HIS A 183 14.14 12.30 -21.77
C HIS A 183 13.73 11.88 -23.17
N SER A 184 13.09 12.79 -23.93
CA SER A 184 12.80 12.53 -25.33
C SER A 184 14.12 12.49 -26.10
N GLY A 185 14.64 11.30 -26.37
CA GLY A 185 15.78 11.12 -27.27
C GLY A 185 15.43 11.65 -28.65
N LYS A 186 15.83 12.88 -28.97
CA LYS A 186 16.12 13.21 -30.37
C LYS A 186 17.42 12.51 -30.71
N ALA A 187 17.37 11.60 -31.69
CA ALA A 187 18.58 11.16 -32.36
C ALA A 187 19.40 12.41 -32.75
N PRO A 188 20.70 12.46 -32.44
CA PRO A 188 21.54 13.52 -32.98
C PRO A 188 21.54 13.40 -34.50
N ASN A 189 21.11 14.48 -35.17
CA ASN A 189 21.30 14.66 -36.61
C ASN A 189 22.78 14.77 -36.94
#